data_AF-A0A764SIV9-F1
#
_entry.id   AF-A0A764SIV9-F1
#
_cell.length_a   1.000
_cell.length_b   1.000
_cell.length_c   1.000
_cell.angle_alpha   90.00
_cell.angle_beta   90.00
_cell.angle_gamma   90.00
#
_symmetry.space_group_name_H-M   'P 1'
#
loop_
_entity.id
_entity.type
_entity.pdbx_description
1 polymer ?
#
loop_
_entity_poly.entity_id
_entity_poly.type
_entity_poly.pdbx_seq_one_letter_code
_entity_poly.pdbx_strand_id
1 'polypeptide(L)' 'KRDDSSRRIDIPYGGYEIKTITHPHFGDKPVKVFAIKVNIGTE' A
#
# COMPACT_ATOMS: atom_id res chain seq x y z
N LYS A 1 -22.07 -2.55 5.00
CA LYS A 1 -21.93 -2.59 6.47
C LYS A 1 -20.55 -2.02 6.80
N ARG A 2 -20.45 -0.96 7.62
CA ARG A 2 -19.19 -0.19 7.83
C ARG A 2 -18.16 -0.89 8.73
N ASP A 3 -18.60 -1.85 9.55
CA ASP A 3 -17.78 -2.59 10.53
C ASP A 3 -17.29 -3.95 10.03
N ASP A 4 -17.14 -4.12 8.71
CA ASP A 4 -16.68 -5.39 8.17
C ASP A 4 -15.18 -5.59 8.44
N SER A 5 -14.90 -6.15 9.62
CA SER A 5 -13.54 -6.36 10.13
C SER A 5 -12.80 -7.45 9.34
N SER A 6 -13.50 -8.25 8.53
CA SER A 6 -12.88 -9.28 7.68
C SER A 6 -11.99 -8.70 6.56
N ARG A 7 -12.14 -7.41 6.25
CA ARG A 7 -11.33 -6.69 5.26
C ARG A 7 -10.23 -5.82 5.88
N ARG A 8 -10.09 -5.84 7.22
CA ARG A 8 -9.01 -5.12 7.90
C ARG A 8 -7.74 -5.95 7.86
N ILE A 9 -6.62 -5.27 7.61
CA ILE A 9 -5.28 -5.85 7.63
C ILE A 9 -4.54 -5.18 8.77
N ASP A 10 -4.42 -5.87 9.90
CA ASP A 10 -3.71 -5.39 11.08
C ASP A 10 -2.25 -5.82 11.00
N ILE A 11 -1.39 -4.89 10.58
CA ILE A 11 0.05 -5.11 10.40
C ILE A 11 0.89 -4.05 11.11
N PRO A 12 2.04 -4.42 11.70
CA PRO A 12 2.94 -3.46 12.31
C PRO A 12 3.54 -2.54 11.24
N TYR A 13 3.65 -1.26 11.56
CA TYR A 13 4.24 -0.28 10.65
C TYR A 13 5.75 -0.52 10.47
N GLY A 14 6.16 -0.91 9.27
CA GLY A 14 7.56 -1.19 8.92
C GLY A 14 8.32 0.00 8.32
N GLY A 15 7.73 1.21 8.34
CA GLY A 15 8.27 2.38 7.65
C GLY A 15 7.75 2.54 6.22
N TYR A 16 8.33 3.52 5.51
CA TYR A 16 8.01 3.82 4.12
C TYR A 16 9.27 3.91 3.25
N GLU A 17 9.10 3.78 1.94
CA GLU A 17 10.14 4.01 0.94
C GLU A 17 9.63 4.92 -0.18
N ILE A 18 10.52 5.70 -0.78
CA ILE A 18 10.17 6.55 -1.91
C ILE A 18 10.38 5.74 -3.18
N LYS A 19 9.31 5.51 -3.93
CA LYS A 19 9.33 4.77 -5.20
C LYS A 19 8.77 5.63 -6.32
N THR A 20 9.26 5.39 -7.53
CA THR A 20 8.66 5.98 -8.74
C THR A 20 7.84 4.89 -9.40
N ILE A 21 6.52 5.08 -9.50
CA ILE A 21 5.59 4.11 -10.11
C ILE A 21 4.77 4.76 -11.21
N THR A 22 4.33 3.93 -12.16
CA THR A 22 3.25 4.27 -13.08
C THR A 22 2.00 3.56 -12.60
N HIS A 23 0.93 4.30 -12.31
CA HIS A 23 -0.32 3.73 -11.81
C HIS A 23 -1.50 4.24 -12.64
N PRO A 24 -2.48 3.40 -13.02
CA PRO A 24 -3.64 3.84 -13.81
C PRO A 24 -4.39 5.04 -13.22
N HIS A 25 -4.47 5.15 -11.89
CA HIS A 25 -5.05 6.32 -11.21
C HIS A 25 -4.23 7.61 -11.32
N PHE A 26 -2.93 7.53 -11.57
CA PHE A 26 -2.03 8.67 -11.74
C PHE A 26 -1.73 8.97 -13.22
N GLY A 27 -2.21 8.12 -14.14
CA GLY A 27 -1.96 8.19 -15.57
C GLY A 27 -0.63 7.58 -15.99
N ASP A 28 -0.25 7.81 -17.24
CA ASP A 28 0.91 7.17 -17.87
C ASP A 28 2.27 7.76 -17.45
N LYS A 29 2.25 8.87 -16.70
CA LYS A 29 3.48 9.52 -16.25
C LYS A 29 3.98 8.86 -14.97
N PRO A 30 5.29 8.58 -14.86
CA PRO A 30 5.87 8.08 -13.62
C PRO A 30 5.76 9.14 -12.51
N VAL A 31 5.23 8.73 -11.34
CA VAL A 31 5.02 9.60 -10.18
C VAL A 31 5.83 9.06 -8.99
N LYS A 32 6.44 9.98 -8.23
CA LYS A 32 7.09 9.65 -6.95
C LYS A 32 6.03 9.49 -5.86
N VAL A 33 6.03 8.33 -5.21
CA VAL A 33 5.09 7.95 -4.15
C VAL A 33 5.83 7.47 -2.91
N PHE A 34 5.15 7.53 -1.77
CA PHE A 34 5.61 6.91 -0.52
C PHE A 34 4.94 5.54 -0.36
N ALA A 35 5.67 4.47 -0.63
CA ALA A 35 5.18 3.10 -0.47
C ALA A 35 5.37 2.65 0.98
N ILE A 36 4.28 2.21 1.63
CA ILE A 36 4.32 1.65 2.98
C ILE A 36 4.86 0.22 2.90
N LYS A 37 5.83 -0.11 3.75
CA LYS A 37 6.33 -1.49 3.87
C LYS A 37 5.31 -2.33 4.63
N VAL A 38 4.71 -3.28 3.93
CA VAL A 38 3.73 -4.22 4.46
C VAL A 38 4.28 -5.64 4.38
N ASN A 39 4.49 -6.28 5.53
CA ASN A 39 4.91 -7.67 5.61
C ASN A 39 3.67 -8.52 5.90
N ILE A 40 2.90 -8.81 4.85
CA ILE A 40 1.82 -9.79 4.95
C ILE A 40 2.52 -11.16 4.91
N GLY A 41 2.53 -11.87 6.03
CA GLY A 41 3.00 -13.24 6.06
C GLY A 41 2.12 -14.07 5.12
N THR A 42 2.65 -14.41 3.95
CA THR A 42 2.05 -15.43 3.09
C THR A 42 2.51 -16.78 3.62
N GLU A 43 1.63 -17.48 4.33
CA GLU A 43 1.72 -18.94 4.50
C GLU A 43 1.69 -19.64 3.14
#